data_AF-A0A2B7YPI6-F1
#
_entry.id   AF-A0A2B7YPI6-F1
#
_cell.length_a   1.000
_cell.length_b   1.000
_cell.length_c   1.000
_cell.angle_alpha   90.00
_cell.angle_beta   90.00
_cell.angle_gamma   90.00
#
_symmetry.space_group_name_H-M   'P 1'
#
loop_
_entity.id
_entity.type
_entity.pdbx_description
1 polymer ?
#
loop_
_entity_poly.entity_id
_entity_poly.type
_entity_poly.pdbx_seq_one_letter_code
_entity_poly.pdbx_strand_id
1 'polypeptide(L)'
;MSVEALAVTATGMGDILCGFCSQHRPAAKHLTFVSPSLPETETRSSRMVPFAEDSLELVSSLLLLPWARPSVLGSTCQQTPKRVLPSPYQNVLWFGFGVKHIVRLLAESDQGSACLGLCGCLSVSYDDFFSAQVLRNLAVSMKSPEFLTPSVSQWSSLVKITSGTLALSDFPNIVFGFSRLWAPPGDGIIGLLRVPGSPFILGGALSLLADVSCGKVASITFRGGVECAWLAAVAEWLLSLRVEVINAQDGSLLYRKFSCSGLERVQITILRGDGEDNCQCLFFGKSYYVPSGRRLHCFKGYSIMSLAFSLGTSTWTTILSDTFGNTLSKFSNSEGADLLFCLLRRIGESTKLLLNGLDILAFVLSKLPELKGSPHLNLPRDYTRETLLKAFDRAIEACGCKMCQRANVSRSVAGELQPSFQRFCLVHLALTIREYVEVLLQVRLDEHVQPSPLGLASLYQSIGDKMETSLNHNYRMFKEIPIQYHSTLCVLNILVMPSESVDENQDSAVCCHGITAYVGSLLENRPTPIQARLIHILPGHIEREGSYFDRIDDMKWKGQSVQCGTRIRHLPR
;
A
#
# COMPACT_ATOMS: atom_id res chain seq x y z
N MET A 1 11.69 -7.92 60.54
CA MET A 1 10.32 -7.96 60.00
C MET A 1 10.38 -8.63 58.65
N SER A 2 10.12 -9.92 58.69
CA SER A 2 10.07 -10.95 57.65
C SER A 2 8.70 -10.89 56.95
N VAL A 3 8.63 -11.04 55.61
CA VAL A 3 8.33 -12.29 54.87
C VAL A 3 6.85 -12.35 54.41
N GLU A 4 6.68 -12.74 53.14
CA GLU A 4 5.50 -13.36 52.49
C GLU A 4 4.14 -12.63 52.47
N ALA A 5 3.70 -12.24 51.27
CA ALA A 5 2.38 -12.58 50.70
C ALA A 5 2.30 -12.15 49.23
N LEU A 6 1.60 -12.95 48.41
CA LEU A 6 1.25 -12.77 46.98
C LEU A 6 2.24 -13.35 45.94
N ALA A 7 2.57 -14.62 46.14
CA ALA A 7 2.50 -15.62 45.08
C ALA A 7 1.33 -16.59 45.41
N VAL A 8 0.80 -17.29 44.40
CA VAL A 8 -0.34 -18.23 44.41
C VAL A 8 -1.70 -17.61 44.05
N THR A 9 -1.99 -17.54 42.74
CA THR A 9 -3.11 -18.24 42.06
C THR A 9 -3.25 -17.75 40.61
N ALA A 10 -2.65 -18.46 39.65
CA ALA A 10 -3.08 -18.48 38.24
C ALA A 10 -2.48 -19.70 37.52
N THR A 11 -2.56 -20.87 38.16
CA THR A 11 -2.42 -22.18 37.51
C THR A 11 -3.82 -22.80 37.51
N GLY A 12 -4.50 -22.78 36.37
CA GLY A 12 -5.82 -23.38 36.23
C GLY A 12 -6.69 -22.69 35.16
N MET A 13 -6.33 -22.84 33.89
CA MET A 13 -7.24 -22.73 32.75
C MET A 13 -6.60 -23.36 31.49
N GLY A 14 -6.06 -24.56 31.66
CA GLY A 14 -5.77 -25.48 30.57
C GLY A 14 -6.66 -26.68 30.77
N ASP A 15 -7.90 -26.57 30.28
CA ASP A 15 -8.88 -27.65 30.04
C ASP A 15 -10.29 -27.02 29.98
N ILE A 16 -10.64 -26.44 28.83
CA ILE A 16 -11.99 -26.25 28.29
C ILE A 16 -11.75 -25.90 26.82
N LEU A 17 -12.47 -26.54 25.89
CA LEU A 17 -12.33 -26.53 24.41
C LEU A 17 -11.55 -27.71 23.80
N CYS A 18 -11.94 -28.94 24.18
CA CYS A 18 -11.81 -30.11 23.31
C CYS A 18 -13.08 -30.98 23.37
N GLY A 19 -14.22 -30.37 23.09
CA GLY A 19 -15.52 -31.03 23.28
C GLY A 19 -16.56 -30.62 22.27
N PHE A 20 -16.32 -30.83 20.97
CA PHE A 20 -17.38 -30.96 19.96
C PHE A 20 -16.81 -31.65 18.70
N CYS A 21 -16.51 -32.93 18.83
CA CYS A 21 -16.30 -33.81 17.66
C CYS A 21 -16.60 -35.26 18.02
N SER A 22 -17.86 -35.56 18.36
CA SER A 22 -18.41 -36.89 18.16
C SER A 22 -19.93 -36.84 18.26
N GLN A 23 -20.60 -37.54 17.34
CA GLN A 23 -22.04 -37.85 17.28
C GLN A 23 -22.90 -36.84 16.51
N HIS A 24 -23.14 -37.12 15.23
CA HIS A 24 -24.48 -37.51 14.74
C HIS A 24 -24.41 -38.01 13.29
N ARG A 25 -24.85 -39.25 13.06
CA ARG A 25 -25.26 -39.78 11.75
C ARG A 25 -26.75 -39.42 11.51
N PRO A 26 -27.21 -39.38 10.24
CA PRO A 26 -28.40 -38.63 9.86
C PRO A 26 -29.69 -39.47 9.93
N ALA A 27 -30.80 -38.81 10.25
CA ALA A 27 -32.13 -39.31 9.97
C ALA A 27 -32.67 -38.59 8.72
N ALA A 28 -32.84 -39.34 7.64
CA ALA A 28 -33.47 -38.88 6.41
C ALA A 28 -34.97 -38.61 6.66
N LYS A 29 -35.46 -37.44 6.25
CA LYS A 29 -36.88 -37.18 6.06
C LYS A 29 -37.10 -36.63 4.66
N HIS A 30 -37.90 -37.37 3.89
CA HIS A 30 -38.47 -36.99 2.62
C HIS A 30 -39.27 -35.68 2.75
N LEU A 31 -39.02 -34.73 1.86
CA LEU A 31 -39.93 -33.62 1.58
C LEU A 31 -40.20 -33.57 0.08
N THR A 32 -41.43 -33.91 -0.28
CA THR A 32 -42.07 -33.72 -1.58
C THR A 32 -42.33 -32.23 -1.83
N PHE A 33 -41.85 -31.70 -2.96
CA PHE A 33 -42.20 -30.36 -3.43
C PHE A 33 -43.38 -30.43 -4.41
N VAL A 34 -44.41 -29.63 -4.10
CA VAL A 34 -45.54 -29.32 -4.98
C VAL A 34 -45.27 -27.94 -5.60
N SER A 35 -45.26 -27.86 -6.93
CA SER A 35 -45.18 -26.60 -7.67
C SER A 35 -46.46 -25.78 -7.55
N PRO A 36 -46.37 -24.45 -7.61
CA PRO A 36 -47.25 -23.75 -8.55
C PRO A 36 -46.58 -22.64 -9.38
N SER A 37 -47.01 -22.63 -10.64
CA SER A 37 -47.13 -21.58 -11.65
C SER A 37 -46.68 -20.13 -11.36
N LEU A 38 -45.92 -19.62 -12.34
CA LEU A 38 -45.73 -18.21 -12.72
C LEU A 38 -47.06 -17.44 -12.87
N PRO A 39 -47.06 -16.11 -12.67
CA PRO A 39 -46.95 -15.25 -13.84
C PRO A 39 -46.11 -13.96 -13.68
N GLU A 40 -45.68 -13.52 -14.87
CA GLU A 40 -45.61 -12.16 -15.38
C GLU A 40 -44.43 -11.22 -15.06
N THR A 41 -44.03 -10.63 -16.19
CA THR A 41 -42.90 -9.77 -16.50
C THR A 41 -43.07 -8.37 -15.93
N GLU A 42 -42.16 -7.96 -15.05
CA GLU A 42 -41.90 -6.56 -14.75
C GLU A 42 -40.41 -6.20 -14.95
N THR A 43 -40.23 -4.98 -15.42
CA THR A 43 -39.01 -4.36 -15.95
C THR A 43 -37.86 -4.34 -14.94
N ARG A 44 -36.76 -4.99 -15.33
CA ARG A 44 -35.51 -5.12 -14.56
C ARG A 44 -34.79 -3.77 -14.40
N SER A 45 -35.06 -3.09 -13.29
CA SER A 45 -34.09 -2.20 -12.64
C SER A 45 -33.20 -3.07 -11.75
N SER A 46 -31.93 -3.21 -12.10
CA SER A 46 -30.97 -4.04 -11.37
C SER A 46 -30.57 -3.37 -10.04
N ARG A 47 -31.41 -3.53 -9.01
CA ARG A 47 -31.01 -3.28 -7.61
C ARG A 47 -29.90 -4.26 -7.22
N MET A 48 -28.91 -3.76 -6.47
CA MET A 48 -27.91 -4.59 -5.78
C MET A 48 -28.63 -5.66 -4.96
N VAL A 49 -28.17 -6.91 -5.06
CA VAL A 49 -28.44 -7.88 -4.00
C VAL A 49 -27.56 -7.42 -2.84
N PRO A 50 -28.13 -6.99 -1.70
CA PRO A 50 -27.31 -6.68 -0.54
C PRO A 50 -26.56 -7.97 -0.17
N PHE A 51 -25.27 -7.83 0.14
CA PHE A 51 -24.59 -8.83 0.96
C PHE A 51 -25.42 -8.94 2.24
N ALA A 52 -26.28 -9.95 2.33
CA ALA A 52 -27.17 -10.12 3.47
C ALA A 52 -26.29 -10.28 4.73
N GLU A 53 -26.69 -9.67 5.83
CA GLU A 53 -26.03 -9.82 7.14
C GLU A 53 -25.78 -11.30 7.47
N ASP A 54 -26.72 -12.18 7.08
CA ASP A 54 -26.62 -13.64 7.16
C ASP A 54 -25.39 -14.23 6.44
N SER A 55 -24.97 -13.65 5.30
CA SER A 55 -23.78 -14.09 4.57
C SER A 55 -22.49 -13.71 5.31
N LEU A 56 -22.49 -12.66 6.13
CA LEU A 56 -21.30 -12.14 6.81
C LEU A 56 -21.01 -12.82 8.14
N GLU A 57 -22.07 -13.11 8.92
CA GLU A 57 -21.94 -14.04 10.05
C GLU A 57 -21.45 -15.40 9.56
N LEU A 58 -21.90 -15.83 8.37
CA LEU A 58 -21.40 -17.04 7.72
C LEU A 58 -19.93 -16.93 7.34
N VAL A 59 -19.45 -15.87 6.67
CA VAL A 59 -18.02 -15.69 6.33
C VAL A 59 -17.12 -15.70 7.58
N SER A 60 -17.57 -15.01 8.63
CA SER A 60 -16.91 -14.97 9.93
C SER A 60 -16.86 -16.36 10.59
N SER A 61 -17.99 -17.08 10.55
CA SER A 61 -18.14 -18.45 11.05
C SER A 61 -17.47 -19.51 10.16
N LEU A 62 -17.19 -19.21 8.89
CA LEU A 62 -16.61 -20.12 7.91
C LEU A 62 -15.11 -20.24 8.02
N LEU A 63 -14.48 -19.10 8.31
CA LEU A 63 -13.05 -19.06 8.52
C LEU A 63 -12.68 -19.49 9.93
N LEU A 64 -13.63 -19.74 10.86
CA LEU A 64 -13.43 -20.09 12.27
C LEU A 64 -12.00 -19.75 12.67
N LEU A 65 -11.73 -18.46 12.90
CA LEU A 65 -10.38 -17.94 13.10
C LEU A 65 -10.05 -17.81 14.60
N PRO A 66 -10.14 -18.87 15.47
CA PRO A 66 -9.76 -18.74 16.87
C PRO A 66 -8.25 -18.52 17.05
N TRP A 67 -7.50 -18.40 15.95
CA TRP A 67 -6.05 -18.23 15.93
C TRP A 67 -5.58 -16.79 15.76
N ALA A 68 -6.45 -15.83 15.42
CA ALA A 68 -6.08 -14.41 15.50
C ALA A 68 -6.33 -13.92 16.93
N ARG A 69 -5.35 -13.24 17.53
CA ARG A 69 -5.47 -12.81 18.93
C ARG A 69 -6.32 -11.55 19.03
N PRO A 70 -7.45 -11.56 19.78
CA PRO A 70 -8.35 -10.42 19.90
C PRO A 70 -7.67 -9.16 20.45
N SER A 71 -6.61 -9.30 21.26
CA SER A 71 -5.93 -8.18 21.90
C SER A 71 -5.28 -7.20 20.92
N VAL A 72 -4.78 -7.67 19.77
CA VAL A 72 -4.14 -6.81 18.76
C VAL A 72 -5.19 -6.15 17.87
N LEU A 73 -6.21 -6.92 17.48
CA LEU A 73 -7.28 -6.46 16.59
C LEU A 73 -8.26 -5.54 17.30
N GLY A 74 -8.58 -5.81 18.56
CA GLY A 74 -9.52 -5.02 19.37
C GLY A 74 -9.07 -3.56 19.51
N SER A 75 -7.80 -3.31 19.83
CA SER A 75 -7.31 -1.92 19.94
C SER A 75 -7.20 -1.23 18.58
N THR A 76 -6.73 -1.90 17.53
CA THR A 76 -6.41 -1.24 16.25
C THR A 76 -7.63 -1.13 15.32
N CYS A 77 -8.46 -2.17 15.23
CA CYS A 77 -9.68 -2.14 14.42
C CYS A 77 -10.78 -1.30 15.09
N GLN A 78 -10.89 -1.25 16.43
CA GLN A 78 -11.84 -0.33 17.09
C GLN A 78 -11.35 1.13 17.07
N GLN A 79 -10.05 1.35 16.86
CA GLN A 79 -9.46 2.67 16.61
C GLN A 79 -9.49 3.08 15.13
N THR A 80 -10.08 2.26 14.23
CA THR A 80 -10.38 2.76 12.87
C THR A 80 -11.15 4.07 12.98
N PRO A 81 -10.74 5.09 12.22
CA PRO A 81 -10.96 6.45 12.63
C PRO A 81 -12.47 6.74 12.61
N LYS A 82 -12.98 7.28 13.72
CA LYS A 82 -14.29 7.95 13.81
C LYS A 82 -14.35 9.23 12.93
N ARG A 83 -13.39 9.44 12.02
CA ARG A 83 -13.37 10.59 11.10
C ARG A 83 -14.24 10.26 9.91
N VAL A 84 -15.52 10.58 10.08
CA VAL A 84 -16.45 10.68 8.97
C VAL A 84 -16.67 12.17 8.76
N LEU A 85 -16.24 12.69 7.61
CA LEU A 85 -16.51 14.09 7.26
C LEU A 85 -17.80 14.14 6.46
N PRO A 86 -18.90 14.71 7.02
CA PRO A 86 -20.12 14.90 6.26
C PRO A 86 -19.85 15.92 5.16
N SER A 87 -20.21 15.59 3.91
CA SER A 87 -20.28 16.61 2.87
C SER A 87 -21.48 17.54 3.13
N PRO A 88 -21.43 18.81 2.69
CA PRO A 88 -22.53 19.76 2.82
C PRO A 88 -23.70 19.42 1.87
N TYR A 89 -23.53 18.43 0.97
CA TYR A 89 -24.58 17.87 0.13
C TYR A 89 -25.52 16.94 0.93
N GLN A 90 -26.28 17.55 1.85
CA GLN A 90 -27.40 16.95 2.58
C GLN A 90 -27.08 15.71 3.45
N ASN A 91 -25.86 15.56 3.99
CA ASN A 91 -25.43 14.37 4.74
C ASN A 91 -25.55 13.04 3.95
N VAL A 92 -25.59 13.13 2.62
CA VAL A 92 -25.76 11.96 1.74
C VAL A 92 -24.43 11.29 1.42
N LEU A 93 -23.34 12.06 1.45
CA LEU A 93 -22.01 11.62 1.06
C LEU A 93 -21.03 11.69 2.25
N TRP A 94 -20.27 10.62 2.42
CA TRP A 94 -19.28 10.43 3.47
C TRP A 94 -17.94 10.01 2.88
N PHE A 95 -16.86 10.54 3.45
CA PHE A 95 -15.50 10.13 3.15
C PHE A 95 -14.91 9.44 4.38
N GLY A 96 -14.33 8.26 4.17
CA GLY A 96 -13.71 7.44 5.21
C GLY A 96 -14.52 6.17 5.52
N PHE A 97 -14.41 5.68 6.75
CA PHE A 97 -15.20 4.54 7.22
C PHE A 97 -16.49 5.05 7.89
N GLY A 98 -17.59 5.06 7.13
CA GLY A 98 -18.88 5.59 7.60
C GLY A 98 -19.50 4.85 8.79
N VAL A 99 -20.65 5.36 9.26
CA VAL A 99 -21.24 4.90 10.52
C VAL A 99 -21.81 3.49 10.43
N LYS A 100 -22.36 3.12 9.27
CA LYS A 100 -22.94 1.79 9.00
C LYS A 100 -22.01 0.90 8.18
N HIS A 101 -20.70 1.16 8.26
CA HIS A 101 -19.72 0.48 7.44
C HIS A 101 -19.59 -1.00 7.86
N ILE A 102 -19.53 -1.91 6.89
CA ILE A 102 -19.41 -3.36 7.13
C ILE A 102 -18.19 -3.73 8.01
N VAL A 103 -17.11 -2.99 7.88
CA VAL A 103 -15.91 -3.07 8.74
C VAL A 103 -16.27 -2.96 10.21
N ARG A 104 -17.20 -2.06 10.58
CA ARG A 104 -17.63 -1.89 11.97
C ARG A 104 -18.44 -3.09 12.46
N LEU A 105 -19.37 -3.58 11.64
CA LEU A 105 -20.16 -4.77 11.95
C LEU A 105 -19.28 -6.01 12.14
N LEU A 106 -18.32 -6.23 11.23
CA LEU A 106 -17.37 -7.34 11.37
C LEU A 106 -16.52 -7.20 12.64
N ALA A 107 -16.13 -5.97 13.00
CA ALA A 107 -15.33 -5.73 14.19
C ALA A 107 -16.07 -5.94 15.53
N GLU A 108 -17.39 -6.20 15.53
CA GLU A 108 -18.16 -6.50 16.74
C GLU A 108 -17.97 -7.94 17.24
N SER A 109 -17.44 -8.84 16.41
CA SER A 109 -17.14 -10.23 16.77
C SER A 109 -15.65 -10.53 16.61
N ASP A 110 -15.09 -11.41 17.45
CA ASP A 110 -13.67 -11.80 17.36
C ASP A 110 -13.33 -12.41 15.99
N GLN A 111 -14.21 -13.26 15.46
CA GLN A 111 -14.05 -13.91 14.17
C GLN A 111 -14.14 -12.89 13.01
N GLY A 112 -15.03 -11.90 13.13
CA GLY A 112 -15.18 -10.86 12.12
C GLY A 112 -13.99 -9.91 12.15
N SER A 113 -13.47 -9.54 13.32
CA SER A 113 -12.22 -8.80 13.48
C SER A 113 -11.02 -9.56 12.90
N ALA A 114 -10.95 -10.88 13.08
CA ALA A 114 -9.89 -11.70 12.51
C ALA A 114 -9.96 -11.73 10.97
N CYS A 115 -11.17 -11.89 10.42
CA CYS A 115 -11.41 -11.84 8.97
C CYS A 115 -11.02 -10.47 8.41
N LEU A 116 -11.45 -9.40 9.07
CA LEU A 116 -11.10 -8.02 8.74
C LEU A 116 -9.58 -7.79 8.78
N GLY A 117 -8.91 -8.29 9.82
CA GLY A 117 -7.47 -8.22 9.97
C GLY A 117 -6.74 -8.91 8.82
N LEU A 118 -7.17 -10.11 8.42
CA LEU A 118 -6.59 -10.85 7.31
C LEU A 118 -6.82 -10.16 5.95
N CYS A 119 -8.06 -9.74 5.67
CA CYS A 119 -8.38 -9.00 4.44
C CYS A 119 -7.60 -7.69 4.38
N GLY A 120 -7.52 -6.97 5.49
CA GLY A 120 -6.70 -5.77 5.64
C GLY A 120 -5.22 -6.05 5.35
N CYS A 121 -4.65 -7.12 5.92
CA CYS A 121 -3.26 -7.50 5.70
C CYS A 121 -2.96 -7.81 4.23
N LEU A 122 -3.88 -8.47 3.53
CA LEU A 122 -3.76 -8.77 2.11
C LEU A 122 -3.85 -7.49 1.26
N SER A 123 -4.84 -6.63 1.55
CA SER A 123 -5.07 -5.39 0.81
C SER A 123 -3.92 -4.37 0.87
N VAL A 124 -3.05 -4.48 1.87
CA VAL A 124 -1.85 -3.63 1.99
C VAL A 124 -0.81 -3.95 0.91
N SER A 125 -0.75 -5.21 0.47
CA SER A 125 0.33 -5.73 -0.37
C SER A 125 -0.09 -6.27 -1.72
N TYR A 126 -1.35 -6.61 -1.89
CA TYR A 126 -1.86 -7.29 -3.07
C TYR A 126 -3.14 -6.60 -3.55
N ASP A 127 -3.40 -6.71 -4.85
CA ASP A 127 -4.67 -6.27 -5.42
C ASP A 127 -5.84 -7.13 -4.91
N ASP A 128 -7.06 -6.61 -5.09
CA ASP A 128 -8.29 -7.22 -4.60
C ASP A 128 -8.52 -8.62 -5.18
N PHE A 129 -8.14 -8.85 -6.43
CA PHE A 129 -8.39 -10.11 -7.13
C PHE A 129 -7.39 -11.18 -6.71
N PHE A 130 -6.11 -10.84 -6.58
CA PHE A 130 -5.09 -11.72 -6.02
C PHE A 130 -5.45 -12.12 -4.58
N SER A 131 -5.80 -11.14 -3.75
CA SER A 131 -6.22 -11.36 -2.36
C SER A 131 -7.42 -12.31 -2.26
N ALA A 132 -8.41 -12.13 -3.13
CA ALA A 132 -9.58 -13.00 -3.18
C ALA A 132 -9.23 -14.45 -3.53
N GLN A 133 -8.28 -14.67 -4.44
CA GLN A 133 -7.78 -16.01 -4.74
C GLN A 133 -7.04 -16.63 -3.56
N VAL A 134 -6.24 -15.85 -2.83
CA VAL A 134 -5.55 -16.31 -1.61
C VAL A 134 -6.57 -16.76 -0.56
N LEU A 135 -7.60 -15.95 -0.29
CA LEU A 135 -8.65 -16.27 0.67
C LEU A 135 -9.44 -17.52 0.28
N ARG A 136 -9.79 -17.67 -1.01
CA ARG A 136 -10.45 -18.89 -1.50
C ARG A 136 -9.57 -20.13 -1.30
N ASN A 137 -8.27 -20.05 -1.61
CA ASN A 137 -7.35 -21.18 -1.44
C ASN A 137 -7.10 -21.51 0.04
N LEU A 138 -7.11 -20.51 0.92
CA LEU A 138 -7.08 -20.70 2.36
C LEU A 138 -8.32 -21.46 2.85
N ALA A 139 -9.53 -21.04 2.44
CA ALA A 139 -10.78 -21.72 2.82
C ALA A 139 -10.80 -23.19 2.36
N VAL A 140 -10.33 -23.46 1.13
CA VAL A 140 -10.18 -24.84 0.62
C VAL A 140 -9.19 -25.64 1.47
N SER A 141 -8.05 -25.05 1.83
CA SER A 141 -7.03 -25.70 2.68
C SER A 141 -7.55 -26.02 4.08
N MET A 142 -8.43 -25.16 4.60
CA MET A 142 -9.14 -25.33 5.87
C MET A 142 -10.32 -26.32 5.80
N LYS A 143 -10.60 -26.89 4.62
CA LYS A 143 -11.73 -27.80 4.37
C LYS A 143 -13.09 -27.17 4.67
N SER A 144 -13.25 -25.87 4.42
CA SER A 144 -14.55 -25.20 4.51
C SER A 144 -15.55 -25.87 3.53
N PRO A 145 -16.82 -26.06 3.91
CA PRO A 145 -17.81 -26.65 3.03
C PRO A 145 -17.99 -25.82 1.75
N GLU A 146 -18.07 -26.49 0.59
CA GLU A 146 -18.14 -25.81 -0.71
C GLU A 146 -19.37 -24.89 -0.82
N PHE A 147 -20.52 -25.35 -0.32
CA PHE A 147 -21.77 -24.59 -0.36
C PHE A 147 -21.76 -23.31 0.51
N LEU A 148 -20.80 -23.18 1.41
CA LEU A 148 -20.62 -22.00 2.24
C LEU A 148 -19.44 -21.14 1.78
N THR A 149 -18.53 -21.67 0.96
CA THR A 149 -17.34 -20.92 0.55
C THR A 149 -17.71 -19.80 -0.43
N PRO A 150 -17.41 -18.52 -0.11
CA PRO A 150 -17.72 -17.42 -1.02
C PRO A 150 -17.00 -17.56 -2.36
N SER A 151 -17.63 -17.06 -3.40
CA SER A 151 -17.01 -16.92 -4.72
C SER A 151 -15.85 -15.92 -4.71
N VAL A 152 -14.98 -15.98 -5.73
CA VAL A 152 -13.85 -15.05 -5.85
C VAL A 152 -14.32 -13.58 -5.93
N SER A 153 -15.44 -13.29 -6.61
CA SER A 153 -15.98 -11.92 -6.68
C SER A 153 -16.50 -11.42 -5.33
N GLN A 154 -17.11 -12.31 -4.53
CA GLN A 154 -17.53 -11.98 -3.16
C GLN A 154 -16.32 -11.70 -2.26
N TRP A 155 -15.27 -12.53 -2.32
CA TRP A 155 -14.03 -12.27 -1.59
C TRP A 155 -13.36 -10.98 -2.03
N SER A 156 -13.31 -10.71 -3.34
CA SER A 156 -12.71 -9.49 -3.89
C SER A 156 -13.48 -8.26 -3.43
N SER A 157 -14.80 -8.32 -3.41
CA SER A 157 -15.65 -7.24 -2.86
C SER A 157 -15.38 -7.01 -1.38
N LEU A 158 -15.23 -8.07 -0.59
CA LEU A 158 -14.92 -7.96 0.83
C LEU A 158 -13.52 -7.36 1.07
N VAL A 159 -12.49 -7.84 0.37
CA VAL A 159 -11.13 -7.27 0.44
C VAL A 159 -11.16 -5.80 0.07
N LYS A 160 -11.85 -5.46 -1.02
CA LYS A 160 -11.96 -4.08 -1.48
C LYS A 160 -12.60 -3.18 -0.44
N ILE A 161 -13.71 -3.58 0.17
CA ILE A 161 -14.40 -2.76 1.19
C ILE A 161 -13.63 -2.73 2.53
N THR A 162 -12.78 -3.72 2.78
CA THR A 162 -11.93 -3.74 3.99
C THR A 162 -10.54 -3.13 3.75
N SER A 163 -10.23 -2.74 2.52
CA SER A 163 -8.98 -2.07 2.20
C SER A 163 -8.86 -0.76 2.97
N GLY A 164 -7.63 -0.40 3.34
CA GLY A 164 -7.36 0.79 4.15
C GLY A 164 -7.67 0.66 5.65
N THR A 165 -8.32 -0.44 6.10
CA THR A 165 -8.61 -0.66 7.54
C THR A 165 -7.33 -0.64 8.37
N LEU A 166 -6.22 -1.15 7.81
CA LEU A 166 -4.91 -1.21 8.47
C LEU A 166 -4.00 -0.03 8.12
N ALA A 167 -4.48 0.97 7.35
CA ALA A 167 -3.66 2.10 6.93
C ALA A 167 -3.13 2.94 8.11
N LEU A 168 -3.86 2.94 9.23
CA LEU A 168 -3.48 3.62 10.47
C LEU A 168 -2.62 2.78 11.41
N SER A 169 -2.42 1.51 11.11
CA SER A 169 -1.68 0.58 11.98
C SER A 169 -0.19 0.58 11.64
N ASP A 170 0.61 -0.07 12.48
CA ASP A 170 2.02 -0.33 12.18
C ASP A 170 2.22 -1.41 11.11
N PHE A 171 1.17 -2.16 10.74
CA PHE A 171 1.29 -3.31 9.84
C PHE A 171 1.94 -2.95 8.48
N PRO A 172 1.51 -1.90 7.75
CA PRO A 172 2.18 -1.51 6.51
C PRO A 172 3.68 -1.22 6.67
N ASN A 173 4.08 -0.61 7.79
CA ASN A 173 5.49 -0.34 8.08
C ASN A 173 6.26 -1.62 8.42
N ILE A 174 5.63 -2.58 9.10
CA ILE A 174 6.22 -3.89 9.41
C ILE A 174 6.43 -4.70 8.13
N VAL A 175 5.44 -4.73 7.23
CA VAL A 175 5.56 -5.36 5.91
C VAL A 175 6.74 -4.76 5.15
N PHE A 176 6.86 -3.43 5.15
CA PHE A 176 7.96 -2.74 4.49
C PHE A 176 9.31 -3.06 5.14
N GLY A 177 9.39 -3.02 6.46
CA GLY A 177 10.58 -3.36 7.25
C GLY A 177 11.09 -4.77 6.96
N PHE A 178 10.21 -5.77 6.95
CA PHE A 178 10.59 -7.13 6.54
C PHE A 178 11.02 -7.16 5.08
N SER A 179 10.30 -6.49 4.19
CA SER A 179 10.59 -6.53 2.75
C SER A 179 11.97 -5.93 2.40
N ARG A 180 12.46 -4.95 3.19
CA ARG A 180 13.84 -4.43 3.08
C ARG A 180 14.89 -5.52 3.24
N LEU A 181 14.61 -6.57 4.01
CA LEU A 181 15.52 -7.71 4.14
C LEU A 181 15.71 -8.47 2.83
N TRP A 182 14.83 -8.30 1.83
CA TRP A 182 14.98 -8.88 0.48
C TRP A 182 15.50 -7.86 -0.55
N ALA A 183 15.72 -6.61 -0.16
CA ALA A 183 16.25 -5.57 -1.05
C ALA A 183 17.72 -5.85 -1.37
N PRO A 184 18.14 -5.74 -2.65
CA PRO A 184 19.55 -5.68 -2.97
C PRO A 184 20.18 -4.47 -2.26
N PRO A 185 21.41 -4.60 -1.71
CA PRO A 185 22.09 -3.49 -1.08
C PRO A 185 22.19 -2.29 -2.02
N GLY A 186 21.67 -1.14 -1.60
CA GLY A 186 21.86 0.14 -2.29
C GLY A 186 20.85 0.50 -3.38
N ASP A 187 19.93 -0.40 -3.76
CA ASP A 187 18.97 -0.15 -4.84
C ASP A 187 17.61 0.44 -4.39
N GLY A 188 17.36 0.53 -3.08
CA GLY A 188 16.07 0.96 -2.54
C GLY A 188 14.91 0.07 -3.00
N ILE A 189 13.68 0.61 -2.97
CA ILE A 189 12.47 -0.11 -3.39
C ILE A 189 12.44 -0.40 -4.90
N ILE A 190 13.14 0.39 -5.71
CA ILE A 190 13.17 0.19 -7.18
C ILE A 190 13.80 -1.17 -7.53
N GLY A 191 14.75 -1.66 -6.72
CA GLY A 191 15.31 -3.02 -6.86
C GLY A 191 14.36 -4.15 -6.39
N LEU A 192 13.26 -3.81 -5.71
CA LEU A 192 12.32 -4.74 -5.10
C LEU A 192 11.01 -4.91 -5.88
N LEU A 193 10.76 -4.15 -6.95
CA LEU A 193 9.59 -4.34 -7.81
C LEU A 193 9.53 -5.78 -8.30
N ARG A 194 8.60 -6.56 -7.75
CA ARG A 194 8.42 -7.99 -8.04
C ARG A 194 6.94 -8.27 -8.20
N VAL A 195 6.65 -9.18 -9.11
CA VAL A 195 5.33 -9.76 -9.29
C VAL A 195 5.09 -10.75 -8.14
N PRO A 196 3.88 -10.81 -7.57
CA PRO A 196 3.56 -11.77 -6.53
C PRO A 196 3.68 -13.20 -7.05
N GLY A 197 4.02 -14.11 -6.13
CA GLY A 197 4.02 -15.56 -6.37
C GLY A 197 2.61 -16.13 -6.56
N SER A 198 2.47 -17.45 -6.44
CA SER A 198 1.18 -18.12 -6.64
C SER A 198 0.23 -17.87 -5.45
N PRO A 199 -1.03 -17.41 -5.69
CA PRO A 199 -2.01 -17.22 -4.62
C PRO A 199 -2.39 -18.55 -3.93
N PHE A 200 -2.28 -19.67 -4.65
CA PHE A 200 -2.48 -21.01 -4.09
C PHE A 200 -1.43 -21.33 -3.01
N ILE A 201 -0.16 -21.07 -3.31
CA ILE A 201 0.94 -21.33 -2.37
C ILE A 201 0.84 -20.40 -1.15
N LEU A 202 0.48 -19.13 -1.36
CA LEU A 202 0.30 -18.20 -0.26
C LEU A 202 -0.88 -18.60 0.65
N GLY A 203 -2.00 -19.04 0.09
CA GLY A 203 -3.13 -19.58 0.85
C GLY A 203 -2.76 -20.82 1.67
N GLY A 204 -1.97 -21.73 1.10
CA GLY A 204 -1.43 -22.88 1.81
C GLY A 204 -0.48 -22.48 2.96
N ALA A 205 0.40 -21.50 2.73
CA ALA A 205 1.29 -20.97 3.77
C ALA A 205 0.51 -20.34 4.94
N LEU A 206 -0.56 -19.60 4.65
CA LEU A 206 -1.45 -19.03 5.67
C LEU A 206 -2.14 -20.12 6.50
N SER A 207 -2.57 -21.23 5.88
CA SER A 207 -3.13 -22.37 6.62
C SER A 207 -2.13 -22.97 7.60
N LEU A 208 -0.84 -22.99 7.25
CA LEU A 208 0.22 -23.48 8.14
C LEU A 208 0.54 -22.50 9.27
N LEU A 209 0.48 -21.19 9.00
CA LEU A 209 0.56 -20.18 10.07
C LEU A 209 -0.60 -20.32 11.06
N ALA A 210 -1.81 -20.59 10.57
CA ALA A 210 -2.97 -20.86 11.40
C ALA A 210 -2.75 -22.11 12.28
N ASP A 211 -2.20 -23.19 11.72
CA ASP A 211 -1.88 -24.40 12.50
C ASP A 211 -0.84 -24.14 13.60
N VAL A 212 0.15 -23.27 13.35
CA VAL A 212 1.13 -22.87 14.38
C VAL A 212 0.46 -22.02 15.47
N SER A 213 -0.37 -21.06 15.08
CA SER A 213 -1.07 -20.20 16.04
C SER A 213 -2.08 -20.98 16.90
N CYS A 214 -2.73 -22.00 16.35
CA CYS A 214 -3.57 -22.94 17.11
C CYS A 214 -2.78 -23.93 17.99
N GLY A 215 -1.45 -23.94 17.94
CA GLY A 215 -0.62 -24.91 18.68
C GLY A 215 -0.65 -26.34 18.12
N LYS A 216 -1.26 -26.57 16.96
CA LYS A 216 -1.22 -27.89 16.27
C LYS A 216 0.19 -28.22 15.77
N VAL A 217 0.96 -27.19 15.43
CA VAL A 217 2.36 -27.29 15.01
C VAL A 217 3.19 -26.38 15.90
N ALA A 218 4.24 -26.92 16.54
CA ALA A 218 5.06 -26.14 17.47
C ALA A 218 5.88 -25.04 16.77
N SER A 219 6.40 -25.35 15.58
CA SER A 219 7.19 -24.42 14.78
C SER A 219 7.18 -24.81 13.30
N ILE A 220 7.34 -23.83 12.41
CA ILE A 220 7.47 -24.05 10.97
C ILE A 220 8.57 -23.16 10.37
N THR A 221 9.20 -23.67 9.31
CA THR A 221 10.18 -22.91 8.53
C THR A 221 9.61 -22.59 7.14
N PHE A 222 9.52 -21.31 6.80
CA PHE A 222 9.22 -20.87 5.44
C PHE A 222 10.50 -20.50 4.71
N ARG A 223 10.59 -20.89 3.44
CA ARG A 223 11.70 -20.54 2.58
C ARG A 223 11.17 -19.98 1.28
N GLY A 224 11.66 -18.83 0.84
CA GLY A 224 11.08 -18.23 -0.35
C GLY A 224 11.51 -16.82 -0.69
N GLY A 225 10.74 -16.25 -1.61
CA GLY A 225 10.87 -14.89 -2.09
C GLY A 225 10.40 -13.83 -1.10
N VAL A 226 10.12 -12.64 -1.62
CA VAL A 226 9.67 -11.47 -0.84
C VAL A 226 8.31 -11.71 -0.16
N GLU A 227 7.52 -12.66 -0.66
CA GLU A 227 6.26 -13.09 -0.07
C GLU A 227 6.46 -13.68 1.35
N CYS A 228 7.64 -14.24 1.63
CA CYS A 228 8.01 -14.65 2.99
C CYS A 228 8.17 -13.45 3.94
N ALA A 229 8.54 -12.27 3.42
CA ALA A 229 8.56 -11.03 4.21
C ALA A 229 7.15 -10.65 4.68
N TRP A 230 6.16 -10.79 3.80
CA TRP A 230 4.76 -10.57 4.13
C TRP A 230 4.25 -11.61 5.14
N LEU A 231 4.56 -12.90 4.96
CA LEU A 231 4.22 -13.94 5.93
C LEU A 231 4.84 -13.68 7.31
N ALA A 232 6.07 -13.18 7.35
CA ALA A 232 6.73 -12.75 8.59
C ALA A 232 5.95 -11.63 9.29
N ALA A 233 5.52 -10.62 8.52
CA ALA A 233 4.73 -9.50 9.02
C ALA A 233 3.38 -9.96 9.57
N VAL A 234 2.66 -10.83 8.86
CA VAL A 234 1.38 -11.38 9.31
C VAL A 234 1.56 -12.23 10.57
N ALA A 235 2.57 -13.10 10.59
CA ALA A 235 2.86 -13.93 11.76
C ALA A 235 3.18 -13.09 12.99
N GLU A 236 4.01 -12.05 12.87
CA GLU A 236 4.37 -11.18 13.99
C GLU A 236 3.20 -10.30 14.42
N TRP A 237 2.59 -9.58 13.48
CA TRP A 237 1.63 -8.54 13.81
C TRP A 237 0.23 -9.10 14.08
N LEU A 238 -0.34 -9.86 13.13
CA LEU A 238 -1.71 -10.36 13.25
C LEU A 238 -1.82 -11.49 14.27
N LEU A 239 -0.80 -12.36 14.33
CA LEU A 239 -0.84 -13.60 15.11
C LEU A 239 0.00 -13.57 16.39
N SER A 240 0.80 -12.52 16.57
CA SER A 240 1.71 -12.40 17.71
C SER A 240 2.64 -13.62 17.88
N LEU A 241 3.04 -14.23 16.76
CA LEU A 241 3.97 -15.36 16.76
C LEU A 241 5.41 -14.86 16.84
N ARG A 242 6.28 -15.67 17.44
CA ARG A 242 7.72 -15.39 17.49
C ARG A 242 8.39 -15.73 16.16
N VAL A 243 8.79 -14.68 15.45
CA VAL A 243 9.41 -14.74 14.13
C VAL A 243 10.91 -14.49 14.22
N GLU A 244 11.69 -15.26 13.46
CA GLU A 244 13.07 -14.95 13.13
C GLU A 244 13.29 -15.00 11.62
N VAL A 245 14.20 -14.17 11.11
CA VAL A 245 14.62 -14.19 9.71
C VAL A 245 16.11 -14.47 9.65
N ILE A 246 16.48 -15.50 8.90
CA ILE A 246 17.84 -15.97 8.73
C ILE A 246 18.20 -15.92 7.25
N ASN A 247 19.40 -15.46 6.94
CA ASN A 247 19.95 -15.55 5.59
C ASN A 247 20.30 -17.02 5.28
N ALA A 248 19.71 -17.58 4.22
CA ALA A 248 19.90 -18.98 3.88
C ALA A 248 21.31 -19.31 3.36
N GLN A 249 22.08 -18.30 2.89
CA GLN A 249 23.42 -18.51 2.32
C GLN A 249 24.50 -18.67 3.39
N ASP A 250 24.49 -17.80 4.41
CA ASP A 250 25.53 -17.74 5.45
C ASP A 250 25.01 -18.13 6.85
N GLY A 251 23.71 -18.33 7.00
CA GLY A 251 23.07 -18.63 8.29
C GLY A 251 22.99 -17.43 9.24
N SER A 252 23.28 -16.22 8.79
CA SER A 252 23.27 -15.02 9.63
C SER A 252 21.84 -14.65 10.05
N LEU A 253 21.69 -14.28 11.32
CA LEU A 253 20.42 -13.79 11.85
C LEU A 253 20.20 -12.35 11.37
N LEU A 254 19.18 -12.14 10.53
CA LEU A 254 18.82 -10.83 10.00
C LEU A 254 17.80 -10.12 10.89
N TYR A 255 16.92 -10.87 11.54
CA TYR A 255 15.86 -10.30 12.36
C TYR A 255 15.41 -11.25 13.48
N ARG A 256 15.17 -10.68 14.66
CA ARG A 256 14.51 -11.33 15.80
C ARG A 256 13.95 -10.28 16.76
N LYS A 257 12.70 -10.44 17.19
CA LYS A 257 12.01 -9.53 18.12
C LYS A 257 11.40 -10.28 19.31
N PHE A 258 12.23 -11.04 20.01
CA PHE A 258 11.90 -11.66 21.30
C PHE A 258 13.19 -11.93 22.08
N SER A 259 13.07 -12.06 23.40
CA SER A 259 14.21 -12.16 24.31
C SER A 259 14.88 -13.54 24.25
N CYS A 260 16.22 -13.58 24.27
CA CYS A 260 17.00 -14.81 24.35
C CYS A 260 16.98 -15.51 25.72
N SER A 261 16.05 -15.15 26.62
CA SER A 261 15.81 -15.96 27.82
C SER A 261 15.36 -17.34 27.34
N GLY A 262 16.21 -18.36 27.53
CA GLY A 262 16.18 -19.67 26.83
C GLY A 262 14.93 -20.55 26.98
N LEU A 263 13.81 -19.99 27.44
CA LEU A 263 12.50 -20.61 27.53
C LEU A 263 11.60 -20.29 26.32
N GLU A 264 11.88 -19.22 25.57
CA GLU A 264 11.03 -18.82 24.43
C GLU A 264 11.47 -19.48 23.12
N ARG A 265 10.71 -20.49 22.67
CA ARG A 265 10.98 -21.20 21.42
C ARG A 265 10.48 -20.42 20.21
N VAL A 266 11.30 -20.27 19.17
CA VAL A 266 10.89 -19.74 17.85
C VAL A 266 9.70 -20.53 17.31
N GLN A 267 8.69 -19.82 16.81
CA GLN A 267 7.54 -20.46 16.17
C GLN A 267 7.66 -20.42 14.66
N ILE A 268 8.12 -19.30 14.10
CA ILE A 268 8.26 -19.10 12.67
C ILE A 268 9.71 -18.75 12.34
N THR A 269 10.35 -19.58 11.52
CA THR A 269 11.68 -19.30 10.95
C THR A 269 11.51 -18.98 9.47
N ILE A 270 11.97 -17.80 9.05
CA ILE A 270 11.99 -17.42 7.64
C ILE A 270 13.42 -17.52 7.10
N LEU A 271 13.59 -18.27 6.02
CA LEU A 271 14.86 -18.39 5.32
C LEU A 271 14.84 -17.55 4.06
N ARG A 272 15.58 -16.44 4.10
CA ARG A 272 15.81 -15.58 2.94
C ARG A 272 16.74 -16.29 1.97
N GLY A 273 16.26 -16.63 0.77
CA GLY A 273 17.10 -17.15 -0.31
C GLY A 273 17.02 -16.28 -1.56
N ASP A 274 18.09 -16.26 -2.35
CA ASP A 274 18.19 -15.40 -3.55
C ASP A 274 17.43 -15.92 -4.77
N GLY A 275 16.42 -16.78 -4.56
CA GLY A 275 15.51 -17.23 -5.60
C GLY A 275 16.07 -18.26 -6.58
N GLU A 276 17.35 -18.62 -6.49
CA GLU A 276 18.00 -19.62 -7.37
C GLU A 276 18.51 -20.86 -6.64
N ASP A 277 18.75 -20.78 -5.33
CA ASP A 277 19.45 -21.87 -4.65
C ASP A 277 18.55 -23.07 -4.34
N ASN A 278 18.87 -24.21 -4.95
CA ASN A 278 18.53 -25.54 -4.46
C ASN A 278 19.38 -25.91 -3.22
N CYS A 279 19.57 -25.01 -2.24
CA CYS A 279 20.26 -25.40 -1.01
C CYS A 279 19.49 -26.55 -0.34
N GLN A 280 20.10 -27.72 -0.34
CA GLN A 280 19.73 -28.88 0.46
C GLN A 280 20.17 -28.62 1.91
N CYS A 281 19.59 -27.62 2.57
CA CYS A 281 19.76 -27.53 4.02
C CYS A 281 18.98 -28.69 4.64
N LEU A 282 19.66 -29.51 5.43
CA LEU A 282 19.05 -30.61 6.18
C LEU A 282 18.19 -30.00 7.30
N PHE A 283 16.87 -29.97 7.09
CA PHE A 283 15.93 -29.43 8.08
C PHE A 283 15.38 -30.52 8.99
N PHE A 284 15.54 -30.33 10.30
CA PHE A 284 14.78 -31.05 11.32
C PHE A 284 13.43 -30.35 11.54
N GLY A 285 12.45 -30.58 10.65
CA GLY A 285 11.10 -30.02 10.82
C GLY A 285 10.25 -29.96 9.55
N LYS A 286 9.01 -29.44 9.68
CA LYS A 286 8.15 -29.11 8.53
C LYS A 286 8.66 -27.82 7.88
N SER A 287 9.09 -27.91 6.63
CA SER A 287 9.47 -26.75 5.81
C SER A 287 8.44 -26.52 4.71
N TYR A 288 8.13 -25.25 4.41
CA TYR A 288 7.23 -24.88 3.32
C TYR A 288 7.90 -23.88 2.37
N TYR A 289 7.87 -24.17 1.07
CA TYR A 289 8.52 -23.34 0.05
C TYR A 289 7.52 -22.38 -0.61
N VAL A 290 7.84 -21.09 -0.61
CA VAL A 290 7.05 -20.02 -1.22
C VAL A 290 7.86 -19.43 -2.38
N PRO A 291 7.60 -19.85 -3.63
CA PRO A 291 8.38 -19.40 -4.77
C PRO A 291 8.17 -17.91 -5.01
N SER A 292 9.25 -17.19 -5.37
CA SER A 292 9.13 -15.81 -5.82
C SER A 292 8.44 -15.74 -7.18
N GLY A 293 7.53 -14.78 -7.34
CA GLY A 293 6.85 -14.52 -8.63
C GLY A 293 7.78 -14.18 -9.79
N ARG A 294 9.06 -13.86 -9.56
CA ARG A 294 10.08 -13.66 -10.62
C ARG A 294 10.14 -14.82 -11.62
N ARG A 295 9.96 -16.07 -11.16
CA ARG A 295 10.02 -17.26 -12.02
C ARG A 295 8.80 -17.42 -12.93
N LEU A 296 7.71 -16.70 -12.66
CA LEU A 296 6.47 -16.78 -13.43
C LEU A 296 6.45 -15.76 -14.59
N HIS A 297 7.41 -14.83 -14.63
CA HIS A 297 7.50 -13.80 -15.66
C HIS A 297 8.48 -14.15 -16.79
N CYS A 298 7.97 -14.90 -17.77
CA CYS A 298 8.49 -14.91 -19.15
C CYS A 298 7.55 -14.19 -20.14
N PHE A 299 6.48 -13.53 -19.67
CA PHE A 299 5.51 -12.86 -20.52
C PHE A 299 5.96 -11.43 -20.86
N LYS A 300 6.36 -11.21 -22.12
CA LYS A 300 6.64 -9.90 -22.69
C LYS A 300 5.33 -9.13 -22.87
N GLY A 301 5.21 -7.90 -22.34
CA GLY A 301 4.19 -6.93 -22.77
C GLY A 301 3.38 -6.22 -21.68
N TYR A 302 3.47 -6.61 -20.40
CA TYR A 302 2.78 -5.91 -19.32
C TYR A 302 3.70 -4.93 -18.59
N SER A 303 3.18 -3.74 -18.25
CA SER A 303 3.87 -2.78 -17.38
C SER A 303 4.11 -3.41 -16.02
N ILE A 304 5.36 -3.45 -15.55
CA ILE A 304 5.77 -4.07 -14.28
C ILE A 304 5.02 -3.50 -13.07
N MET A 305 4.47 -2.28 -13.19
CA MET A 305 3.75 -1.58 -12.14
C MET A 305 2.37 -2.19 -11.83
N SER A 306 1.79 -2.91 -12.79
CA SER A 306 0.39 -3.36 -12.77
C SER A 306 0.17 -4.56 -11.83
N LEU A 307 1.20 -5.40 -11.67
CA LEU A 307 1.18 -6.58 -10.79
C LEU A 307 2.18 -6.45 -9.65
N ALA A 308 2.55 -5.25 -9.25
CA ALA A 308 3.59 -5.07 -8.24
C ALA A 308 3.06 -5.45 -6.86
N PHE A 309 3.75 -6.38 -6.19
CA PHE A 309 3.60 -6.56 -4.75
C PHE A 309 3.87 -5.22 -4.05
N SER A 310 2.83 -4.65 -3.43
CA SER A 310 2.95 -3.44 -2.65
C SER A 310 3.72 -3.76 -1.37
N LEU A 311 4.87 -3.10 -1.20
CA LEU A 311 5.78 -3.38 -0.11
C LEU A 311 5.32 -2.73 1.21
N GLY A 312 4.10 -2.17 1.27
CA GLY A 312 3.59 -1.42 2.41
C GLY A 312 3.92 0.08 2.30
N THR A 313 4.00 0.76 3.44
CA THR A 313 4.31 2.20 3.53
C THR A 313 5.65 2.44 4.23
N SER A 314 6.22 3.62 4.02
CA SER A 314 7.41 4.09 4.73
C SER A 314 7.04 5.22 5.67
N THR A 315 7.93 5.55 6.62
CA THR A 315 7.79 6.79 7.38
C THR A 315 8.22 7.99 6.54
N TRP A 316 7.69 9.17 6.88
CA TRP A 316 8.19 10.45 6.35
C TRP A 316 9.69 10.67 6.62
N THR A 317 10.23 10.04 7.67
CA THR A 317 11.65 10.20 8.04
C THR A 317 12.61 9.37 7.20
N THR A 318 12.12 8.40 6.44
CA THR A 318 12.94 7.45 5.68
C THR A 318 12.49 7.27 4.23
N ILE A 319 11.44 7.95 3.78
CA ILE A 319 10.82 7.75 2.47
C ILE A 319 11.80 7.86 1.29
N LEU A 320 12.76 8.80 1.33
CA LEU A 320 13.72 8.98 0.25
C LEU A 320 14.76 7.86 0.24
N SER A 321 15.31 7.48 1.40
CA SER A 321 16.29 6.39 1.50
C SER A 321 15.65 5.03 1.24
N ASP A 322 14.40 4.85 1.65
CA ASP A 322 13.61 3.67 1.38
C ASP A 322 13.30 3.54 -0.12
N THR A 323 13.07 4.65 -0.81
CA THR A 323 12.82 4.66 -2.26
C THR A 323 14.10 4.49 -3.08
N PHE A 324 15.14 5.29 -2.80
CA PHE A 324 16.32 5.44 -3.65
C PHE A 324 17.58 4.75 -3.10
N GLY A 325 17.52 4.17 -1.90
CA GLY A 325 18.63 3.47 -1.28
C GLY A 325 19.86 4.36 -1.07
N ASN A 326 21.03 3.77 -1.34
CA ASN A 326 22.32 4.46 -1.16
C ASN A 326 22.52 5.60 -2.16
N THR A 327 21.73 5.65 -3.24
CA THR A 327 21.77 6.74 -4.22
C THR A 327 21.44 8.08 -3.58
N LEU A 328 20.57 8.11 -2.56
CA LEU A 328 20.23 9.34 -1.87
C LEU A 328 21.47 9.99 -1.24
N SER A 329 22.36 9.21 -0.63
CA SER A 329 23.60 9.73 -0.02
C SER A 329 24.53 10.37 -1.06
N LYS A 330 24.60 9.81 -2.27
CA LYS A 330 25.36 10.37 -3.39
C LYS A 330 24.69 11.65 -3.89
N PHE A 331 23.37 11.64 -4.03
CA PHE A 331 22.58 12.79 -4.46
C PHE A 331 22.75 13.98 -3.51
N SER A 332 22.62 13.77 -2.20
CA SER A 332 22.70 14.82 -1.18
C SER A 332 24.03 15.59 -1.16
N ASN A 333 25.10 14.95 -1.65
CA ASN A 333 26.46 15.51 -1.74
C ASN A 333 26.87 15.88 -3.18
N SER A 334 25.90 16.02 -4.08
CA SER A 334 26.15 16.31 -5.50
C SER A 334 25.45 17.58 -5.96
N GLU A 335 25.81 18.02 -7.15
CA GLU A 335 25.21 19.12 -7.90
C GLU A 335 23.72 18.88 -8.20
N GLY A 336 23.24 17.63 -8.10
CA GLY A 336 21.81 17.32 -8.12
C GLY A 336 21.03 17.91 -6.94
N ALA A 337 21.62 17.91 -5.74
CA ALA A 337 21.02 18.54 -4.57
C ALA A 337 21.00 20.06 -4.70
N ASP A 338 22.06 20.66 -5.25
CA ASP A 338 22.09 22.08 -5.62
C ASP A 338 20.89 22.43 -6.52
N LEU A 339 20.70 21.66 -7.60
CA LEU A 339 19.58 21.83 -8.52
C LEU A 339 18.23 21.70 -7.81
N LEU A 340 18.08 20.75 -6.87
CA LEU A 340 16.84 20.62 -6.10
C LEU A 340 16.55 21.87 -5.27
N PHE A 341 17.48 22.38 -4.47
CA PHE A 341 17.22 23.56 -3.62
C PHE A 341 16.95 24.82 -4.45
N CYS A 342 17.66 24.93 -5.57
CA CYS A 342 17.40 25.87 -6.64
C CYS A 342 15.94 25.83 -7.14
N LEU A 343 15.41 24.64 -7.41
CA LEU A 343 14.02 24.43 -7.82
C LEU A 343 13.02 24.75 -6.68
N LEU A 344 13.28 24.30 -5.46
CA LEU A 344 12.41 24.51 -4.30
C LEU A 344 12.23 26.00 -3.97
N ARG A 345 13.28 26.81 -4.12
CA ARG A 345 13.19 28.27 -3.91
C ARG A 345 12.32 28.95 -4.95
N ARG A 346 12.41 28.52 -6.21
CA ARG A 346 11.54 29.01 -7.28
C ARG A 346 10.07 28.68 -7.01
N ILE A 347 9.78 27.49 -6.46
CA ILE A 347 8.43 27.16 -5.98
C ILE A 347 8.02 28.16 -4.89
N GLY A 348 8.92 28.41 -3.93
CA GLY A 348 8.82 29.45 -2.89
C GLY A 348 8.31 30.79 -3.42
N GLU A 349 9.00 31.33 -4.41
CA GLU A 349 8.66 32.62 -5.03
C GLU A 349 7.30 32.61 -5.72
N SER A 350 6.99 31.54 -6.45
CA SER A 350 5.71 31.42 -7.18
C SER A 350 4.49 31.23 -6.27
N THR A 351 4.68 30.65 -5.09
CA THR A 351 3.58 30.27 -4.16
C THR A 351 3.47 31.16 -2.93
N LYS A 352 4.41 32.10 -2.70
CA LYS A 352 4.33 33.11 -1.62
C LYS A 352 2.98 33.84 -1.58
N LEU A 353 2.38 34.08 -2.74
CA LEU A 353 1.05 34.69 -2.87
C LEU A 353 -0.11 33.75 -2.49
N LEU A 354 0.08 32.43 -2.61
CA LEU A 354 -0.96 31.43 -2.42
C LEU A 354 -0.98 30.81 -1.02
N LEU A 355 0.17 30.77 -0.32
CA LEU A 355 0.33 30.06 0.94
C LEU A 355 0.64 30.98 2.13
N ASN A 356 0.19 32.23 2.10
CA ASN A 356 0.34 33.21 3.20
C ASN A 356 1.78 33.34 3.73
N GLY A 357 2.78 33.29 2.85
CA GLY A 357 4.19 33.42 3.25
C GLY A 357 4.81 32.17 3.89
N LEU A 358 4.23 30.98 3.68
CA LEU A 358 4.80 29.71 4.11
C LEU A 358 6.26 29.57 3.66
N ASP A 359 7.15 29.29 4.62
CA ASP A 359 8.53 28.91 4.32
C ASP A 359 8.53 27.48 3.77
N ILE A 360 8.57 27.36 2.44
CA ILE A 360 8.56 26.07 1.75
C ILE A 360 9.76 25.23 2.15
N LEU A 361 10.92 25.83 2.42
CA LEU A 361 12.07 25.06 2.82
C LEU A 361 11.84 24.45 4.21
N ALA A 362 11.30 25.22 5.15
CA ALA A 362 10.91 24.70 6.45
C ALA A 362 9.85 23.59 6.33
N PHE A 363 8.84 23.77 5.46
CA PHE A 363 7.83 22.75 5.19
C PHE A 363 8.44 21.47 4.62
N VAL A 364 9.28 21.58 3.58
CA VAL A 364 9.95 20.44 2.95
C VAL A 364 10.82 19.72 3.96
N LEU A 365 11.61 20.42 4.76
CA LEU A 365 12.48 19.80 5.77
C LEU A 365 11.68 19.20 6.94
N SER A 366 10.45 19.65 7.18
CA SER A 366 9.55 19.02 8.14
C SER A 366 8.99 17.69 7.63
N LYS A 367 8.71 17.59 6.32
CA LYS A 367 8.14 16.39 5.70
C LYS A 367 9.19 15.41 5.18
N LEU A 368 10.35 15.89 4.75
CA LEU A 368 11.46 15.15 4.18
C LEU A 368 12.75 15.50 4.95
N PRO A 369 12.85 15.10 6.24
CA PRO A 369 13.98 15.46 7.08
C PRO A 369 15.31 14.87 6.60
N GLU A 370 15.30 13.85 5.73
CA GLU A 370 16.49 13.28 5.09
C GLU A 370 17.27 14.30 4.26
N LEU A 371 16.63 15.40 3.86
CA LEU A 371 17.27 16.50 3.12
C LEU A 371 18.02 17.50 4.04
N LYS A 372 17.83 17.44 5.36
CA LYS A 372 18.44 18.39 6.33
C LYS A 372 19.97 18.33 6.34
N GLY A 373 20.56 17.19 6.00
CA GLY A 373 22.01 16.99 6.00
C GLY A 373 22.74 17.57 4.78
N SER A 374 22.02 18.15 3.80
CA SER A 374 22.66 18.61 2.57
C SER A 374 23.43 19.91 2.78
N PRO A 375 24.70 20.00 2.36
CA PRO A 375 25.50 21.23 2.47
C PRO A 375 24.92 22.38 1.62
N HIS A 376 24.04 22.05 0.67
CA HIS A 376 23.45 22.97 -0.30
C HIS A 376 22.25 23.77 0.24
N LEU A 377 21.87 23.58 1.52
CA LEU A 377 20.82 24.36 2.18
C LEU A 377 21.14 25.86 2.26
N ASN A 378 22.42 26.21 2.35
CA ASN A 378 22.91 27.58 2.59
C ASN A 378 23.13 28.39 1.31
N LEU A 379 22.57 27.99 0.16
CA LEU A 379 22.73 28.73 -1.09
C LEU A 379 22.27 30.21 -0.93
N PRO A 380 22.87 31.19 -1.63
CA PRO A 380 22.49 32.60 -1.54
C PRO A 380 21.01 32.86 -1.86
N ARG A 381 20.35 33.82 -1.19
CA ARG A 381 18.91 34.12 -1.37
C ARG A 381 18.58 34.67 -2.77
N ASP A 382 19.54 35.31 -3.44
CA ASP A 382 19.33 35.93 -4.74
C ASP A 382 19.39 34.88 -5.85
N TYR A 383 18.20 34.44 -6.26
CA TYR A 383 18.07 33.38 -7.24
C TYR A 383 17.55 33.91 -8.58
N THR A 384 18.42 33.91 -9.58
CA THR A 384 18.04 34.28 -10.94
C THR A 384 17.78 33.03 -11.79
N ARG A 385 17.03 33.22 -12.88
CA ARG A 385 16.86 32.20 -13.92
C ARG A 385 18.20 31.66 -14.43
N GLU A 386 19.24 32.49 -14.45
CA GLU A 386 20.58 32.10 -14.88
C GLU A 386 21.25 31.16 -13.89
N THR A 387 21.09 31.41 -12.58
CA THR A 387 21.58 30.50 -11.52
C THR A 387 20.96 29.10 -11.67
N LEU A 388 19.67 29.02 -12.00
CA LEU A 388 18.99 27.75 -12.27
C LEU A 388 19.58 26.98 -13.43
N LEU A 389 19.86 27.68 -14.53
CA LEU A 389 20.43 27.04 -15.70
C LEU A 389 21.83 26.51 -15.41
N LYS A 390 22.65 27.31 -14.73
CA LYS A 390 23.99 26.87 -14.31
C LYS A 390 23.93 25.67 -13.36
N ALA A 391 23.00 25.65 -12.41
CA ALA A 391 22.81 24.50 -11.52
C ALA A 391 22.37 23.25 -12.29
N PHE A 392 21.51 23.44 -13.28
CA PHE A 392 21.06 22.36 -14.16
C PHE A 392 22.23 21.77 -14.95
N ASP A 393 23.00 22.61 -15.66
CA ASP A 393 24.14 22.17 -16.48
C ASP A 393 25.17 21.42 -15.62
N ARG A 394 25.51 21.93 -14.43
CA ARG A 394 26.38 21.25 -13.47
C ARG A 394 25.82 19.89 -13.04
N ALA A 395 24.52 19.78 -12.78
CA ALA A 395 23.89 18.52 -12.41
C ALA A 395 23.93 17.49 -13.56
N ILE A 396 23.77 17.91 -14.83
CA ILE A 396 23.93 17.03 -16.00
C ILE A 396 25.36 16.51 -16.08
N GLU A 397 26.34 17.42 -15.99
CA GLU A 397 27.77 17.10 -16.07
C GLU A 397 28.20 16.15 -14.96
N ALA A 398 27.79 16.40 -13.72
CA ALA A 398 28.09 15.55 -12.57
C ALA A 398 27.35 14.21 -12.57
N CYS A 399 26.16 14.14 -13.16
CA CYS A 399 25.35 12.93 -13.18
C CYS A 399 26.04 11.82 -13.95
N GLY A 400 26.46 12.08 -15.20
CA GLY A 400 27.14 11.11 -16.04
C GLY A 400 26.27 9.93 -16.53
N CYS A 401 24.96 9.90 -16.27
CA CYS A 401 24.08 8.83 -16.75
C CYS A 401 23.86 8.91 -18.27
N LYS A 402 23.42 7.81 -18.91
CA LYS A 402 23.19 7.75 -20.38
C LYS A 402 22.26 8.86 -20.90
N MET A 403 21.24 9.24 -20.13
CA MET A 403 20.32 10.30 -20.54
C MET A 403 20.98 11.68 -20.50
N CYS A 404 21.72 11.99 -19.44
CA CYS A 404 22.52 13.22 -19.33
C CYS A 404 23.64 13.25 -20.38
N GLN A 405 24.28 12.12 -20.66
CA GLN A 405 25.28 12.00 -21.72
C GLN A 405 24.68 12.29 -23.10
N ARG A 406 23.51 11.73 -23.45
CA ARG A 406 22.83 12.05 -24.72
C ARG A 406 22.52 13.53 -24.85
N ALA A 407 22.12 14.19 -23.76
CA ALA A 407 21.91 15.63 -23.74
C ALA A 407 23.19 16.42 -24.04
N ASN A 408 24.35 15.91 -23.62
CA ASN A 408 25.66 16.53 -23.88
C ASN A 408 26.22 16.19 -25.27
N VAL A 409 26.03 14.97 -25.77
CA VAL A 409 26.63 14.45 -27.02
C VAL A 409 26.06 15.10 -28.29
N SER A 410 24.90 15.77 -28.20
CA SER A 410 24.46 16.73 -29.23
C SER A 410 25.46 17.87 -29.50
N ARG A 411 26.58 17.95 -28.77
CA ARG A 411 27.70 18.87 -29.00
C ARG A 411 29.04 18.22 -29.40
N SER A 412 29.22 16.90 -29.40
CA SER A 412 30.51 16.31 -29.86
C SER A 412 30.40 14.88 -30.36
N VAL A 413 31.14 14.61 -31.44
CA VAL A 413 31.33 13.38 -32.23
C VAL A 413 31.14 12.07 -31.46
N ALA A 414 30.39 11.16 -32.06
CA ALA A 414 30.06 9.82 -31.58
C ALA A 414 31.31 8.98 -31.27
N GLY A 415 31.62 8.83 -29.98
CA GLY A 415 32.54 7.81 -29.48
C GLY A 415 31.76 6.68 -28.80
N GLU A 416 32.19 5.44 -28.99
CA GLU A 416 31.61 4.24 -28.39
C GLU A 416 31.66 4.31 -26.85
N LEU A 417 30.49 4.43 -26.22
CA LEU A 417 30.33 4.50 -24.76
C LEU A 417 30.19 3.09 -24.17
N GLN A 418 31.10 2.73 -23.26
CA GLN A 418 30.95 1.53 -22.43
C GLN A 418 29.72 1.64 -21.50
N PRO A 419 28.93 0.57 -21.34
CA PRO A 419 27.70 0.59 -20.55
C PRO A 419 27.98 0.37 -19.06
N SER A 420 28.57 1.35 -18.36
CA SER A 420 28.50 1.36 -16.90
C SER A 420 27.12 1.91 -16.47
N PHE A 421 26.24 1.02 -16.01
CA PHE A 421 24.90 1.34 -15.56
C PHE A 421 24.92 2.16 -14.25
N GLN A 422 24.97 3.49 -14.34
CA GLN A 422 24.36 4.30 -13.29
C GLN A 422 22.85 4.18 -13.43
N ARG A 423 22.21 3.49 -12.47
CA ARG A 423 20.77 3.22 -12.47
C ARG A 423 19.92 4.46 -12.19
N PHE A 424 20.51 5.51 -11.63
CA PHE A 424 19.80 6.72 -11.24
C PHE A 424 20.39 7.97 -11.90
N CYS A 425 19.51 8.90 -12.26
CA CYS A 425 19.86 10.20 -12.82
C CYS A 425 19.67 11.27 -11.74
N LEU A 426 20.72 12.03 -11.41
CA LEU A 426 20.67 13.10 -10.39
C LEU A 426 19.63 14.16 -10.75
N VAL A 427 19.55 14.52 -12.03
CA VAL A 427 18.57 15.49 -12.54
C VAL A 427 17.14 14.95 -12.39
N HIS A 428 16.91 13.68 -12.74
CA HIS A 428 15.58 13.06 -12.57
C HIS A 428 15.19 13.02 -11.11
N LEU A 429 16.12 12.70 -10.21
CA LEU A 429 15.86 12.65 -8.78
C LEU A 429 15.52 14.03 -8.21
N ALA A 430 16.25 15.08 -8.61
CA ALA A 430 15.94 16.46 -8.23
C ALA A 430 14.54 16.87 -8.70
N LEU A 431 14.19 16.57 -9.95
CA LEU A 431 12.85 16.84 -10.49
C LEU A 431 11.77 16.01 -9.80
N THR A 432 12.05 14.75 -9.48
CA THR A 432 11.13 13.88 -8.73
C THR A 432 10.81 14.45 -7.37
N ILE A 433 11.82 14.84 -6.59
CA ILE A 433 11.59 15.41 -5.26
C ILE A 433 10.88 16.76 -5.39
N ARG A 434 11.22 17.58 -6.39
CA ARG A 434 10.51 18.83 -6.70
C ARG A 434 9.02 18.58 -6.95
N GLU A 435 8.67 17.66 -7.85
CA GLU A 435 7.26 17.33 -8.15
C GLU A 435 6.55 16.78 -6.92
N TYR A 436 7.23 15.91 -6.17
CA TYR A 436 6.68 15.34 -4.94
C TYR A 436 6.33 16.44 -3.92
N VAL A 437 7.21 17.43 -3.75
CA VAL A 437 6.94 18.59 -2.89
C VAL A 437 5.76 19.41 -3.39
N GLU A 438 5.64 19.66 -4.70
CA GLU A 438 4.49 20.38 -5.25
C GLU A 438 3.17 19.67 -5.02
N VAL A 439 3.18 18.33 -5.09
CA VAL A 439 2.03 17.51 -4.70
C VAL A 439 1.73 17.72 -3.21
N LEU A 440 2.72 17.61 -2.33
CA LEU A 440 2.52 17.80 -0.88
C LEU A 440 2.00 19.20 -0.52
N LEU A 441 2.38 20.24 -1.26
CA LEU A 441 1.88 21.61 -1.05
C LEU A 441 0.38 21.75 -1.38
N GLN A 442 -0.17 20.86 -2.21
CA GLN A 442 -1.56 20.88 -2.64
C GLN A 442 -2.44 19.90 -1.84
N VAL A 443 -1.87 19.21 -0.85
CA VAL A 443 -2.55 18.11 -0.17
C VAL A 443 -2.61 18.34 1.34
N ARG A 444 -3.81 18.14 1.90
CA ARG A 444 -4.00 17.90 3.33
C ARG A 444 -4.06 16.41 3.58
N LEU A 445 -2.92 15.88 4.02
CA LEU A 445 -2.79 14.51 4.47
C LEU A 445 -3.32 14.38 5.89
N ASP A 446 -4.15 13.38 6.13
CA ASP A 446 -4.37 12.87 7.47
C ASP A 446 -3.02 12.49 8.10
N GLU A 447 -2.83 12.82 9.38
CA GLU A 447 -1.56 12.69 10.10
C GLU A 447 -1.02 11.26 10.14
N HIS A 448 -1.89 10.28 9.96
CA HIS A 448 -1.55 8.87 9.99
C HIS A 448 -1.31 8.27 8.61
N VAL A 449 -1.66 8.97 7.52
CA VAL A 449 -1.37 8.49 6.17
C VAL A 449 0.14 8.59 5.93
N GLN A 450 0.76 7.43 5.81
CA GLN A 450 2.18 7.28 5.55
C GLN A 450 2.47 7.33 4.04
N PRO A 451 3.64 7.85 3.63
CA PRO A 451 4.02 7.92 2.24
C PRO A 451 4.37 6.55 1.67
N SER A 452 4.09 6.38 0.39
CA SER A 452 4.43 5.19 -0.37
C SER A 452 5.76 5.36 -1.11
N PRO A 453 6.79 4.55 -0.78
CA PRO A 453 8.02 4.54 -1.58
C PRO A 453 7.76 4.05 -3.00
N LEU A 454 6.76 3.19 -3.18
CA LEU A 454 6.35 2.72 -4.49
C LEU A 454 5.75 3.86 -5.32
N GLY A 455 4.87 4.67 -4.73
CA GLY A 455 4.32 5.85 -5.39
C GLY A 455 5.40 6.87 -5.78
N LEU A 456 6.40 7.09 -4.91
CA LEU A 456 7.54 7.96 -5.22
C LEU A 456 8.46 7.37 -6.31
N ALA A 457 8.67 6.06 -6.32
CA ALA A 457 9.38 5.36 -7.39
C ALA A 457 8.63 5.45 -8.74
N SER A 458 7.31 5.31 -8.74
CA SER A 458 6.46 5.50 -9.92
C SER A 458 6.55 6.94 -10.44
N LEU A 459 6.58 7.93 -9.54
CA LEU A 459 6.79 9.33 -9.92
C LEU A 459 8.15 9.52 -10.60
N TYR A 460 9.21 8.92 -10.06
CA TYR A 460 10.54 8.96 -10.66
C TYR A 460 10.56 8.37 -12.08
N GLN A 461 9.90 7.23 -12.29
CA GLN A 461 9.77 6.59 -13.60
C GLN A 461 8.99 7.48 -14.58
N SER A 462 7.84 8.01 -14.15
CA SER A 462 7.00 8.89 -14.97
C SER A 462 7.75 10.15 -15.43
N ILE A 463 8.57 10.74 -14.56
CA ILE A 463 9.42 11.89 -14.92
C ILE A 463 10.48 11.47 -15.93
N GLY A 464 11.08 10.29 -15.76
CA GLY A 464 12.02 9.74 -16.73
C GLY A 464 11.42 9.59 -18.13
N ASP A 465 10.22 9.03 -18.23
CA ASP A 465 9.50 8.85 -19.50
C ASP A 465 9.15 10.19 -20.16
N LYS A 466 8.70 11.17 -19.36
CA LYS A 466 8.45 12.56 -19.82
C LYS A 466 9.73 13.24 -20.29
N MET A 467 10.86 12.98 -19.64
CA MET A 467 12.15 13.53 -20.05
C MET A 467 12.63 12.91 -21.35
N GLU A 468 12.52 11.59 -21.52
CA GLU A 468 12.95 10.91 -22.75
C GLU A 468 12.16 11.40 -23.97
N THR A 469 10.85 11.60 -23.82
CA THR A 469 9.99 12.17 -24.88
C THR A 469 10.32 13.64 -25.19
N SER A 470 10.63 14.44 -24.15
CA SER A 470 10.93 15.88 -24.29
C SER A 470 12.34 16.18 -24.79
N LEU A 471 13.33 15.31 -24.54
CA LEU A 471 14.70 15.50 -25.02
C LEU A 471 14.80 15.54 -26.55
N ASN A 472 13.83 14.98 -27.27
CA ASN A 472 13.69 15.12 -28.71
C ASN A 472 13.28 16.54 -29.16
N HIS A 473 12.77 17.37 -28.24
CA HIS A 473 12.23 18.71 -28.50
C HIS A 473 12.92 19.73 -27.59
N ASN A 474 14.19 20.08 -27.90
CA ASN A 474 14.96 21.17 -27.30
C ASN A 474 14.76 21.40 -25.79
N TYR A 475 15.79 21.10 -25.00
CA TYR A 475 15.94 21.29 -23.55
C TYR A 475 15.34 22.58 -22.91
N ARG A 476 15.06 23.62 -23.72
CA ARG A 476 14.37 24.85 -23.31
C ARG A 476 12.95 24.61 -22.78
N MET A 477 12.24 23.54 -23.18
CA MET A 477 10.86 23.28 -22.71
C MET A 477 10.75 22.91 -21.23
N PHE A 478 11.78 22.31 -20.61
CA PHE A 478 11.76 21.96 -19.18
C PHE A 478 11.59 23.18 -18.25
N LYS A 479 11.68 24.41 -18.79
CA LYS A 479 11.47 25.67 -18.07
C LYS A 479 10.00 26.00 -17.79
N GLU A 480 9.08 25.38 -18.53
CA GLU A 480 7.67 25.72 -18.63
C GLU A 480 6.79 24.47 -18.80
N ILE A 481 7.21 23.31 -18.30
CA ILE A 481 6.26 22.21 -18.11
C ILE A 481 5.67 22.43 -16.71
N PRO A 482 4.58 23.20 -16.54
CA PRO A 482 3.79 23.02 -15.35
C PRO A 482 3.28 21.57 -15.47
N ILE A 483 3.85 20.65 -14.69
CA ILE A 483 3.21 19.37 -14.52
C ILE A 483 1.98 19.67 -13.69
N GLN A 484 0.91 19.97 -14.42
CA GLN A 484 -0.39 20.24 -13.86
C GLN A 484 -0.94 18.90 -13.35
N TYR A 485 -0.57 18.56 -12.12
CA TYR A 485 -1.21 17.48 -11.37
C TYR A 485 -2.60 17.95 -10.94
N HIS A 486 -3.51 18.07 -11.92
CA HIS A 486 -4.88 18.53 -11.67
C HIS A 486 -5.80 17.42 -11.17
N SER A 487 -5.38 16.15 -11.25
CA SER A 487 -6.22 15.03 -10.84
C SER A 487 -5.86 14.53 -9.43
N THR A 488 -6.90 14.40 -8.61
CA THR A 488 -6.88 13.70 -7.31
C THR A 488 -6.26 12.30 -7.43
N LEU A 489 -6.49 11.63 -8.56
CA LEU A 489 -5.94 10.32 -8.87
C LEU A 489 -4.41 10.32 -9.00
N CYS A 490 -3.81 11.34 -9.63
CA CYS A 490 -2.36 11.40 -9.74
C CYS A 490 -1.71 11.58 -8.37
N VAL A 491 -2.32 12.39 -7.52
CA VAL A 491 -1.89 12.56 -6.13
C VAL A 491 -1.95 11.25 -5.35
N LEU A 492 -3.04 10.48 -5.46
CA LEU A 492 -3.13 9.16 -4.82
C LEU A 492 -2.05 8.20 -5.32
N ASN A 493 -1.80 8.19 -6.63
CA ASN A 493 -0.78 7.32 -7.20
C ASN A 493 0.62 7.64 -6.68
N ILE A 494 0.91 8.92 -6.46
CA ILE A 494 2.20 9.39 -5.97
C ILE A 494 2.36 9.14 -4.46
N LEU A 495 1.31 9.37 -3.67
CA LEU A 495 1.40 9.34 -2.20
C LEU A 495 1.10 7.97 -1.61
N VAL A 496 0.25 7.16 -2.24
CA VAL A 496 -0.32 5.94 -1.66
C VAL A 496 0.04 4.71 -2.48
N MET A 497 -0.45 4.60 -3.71
CA MET A 497 -0.26 3.39 -4.52
C MET A 497 -0.53 3.67 -5.99
N PRO A 498 0.35 3.26 -6.93
CA PRO A 498 0.08 3.39 -8.35
C PRO A 498 -1.16 2.57 -8.76
N SER A 499 -2.09 3.22 -9.44
CA SER A 499 -3.26 2.61 -10.09
C SER A 499 -3.07 2.51 -11.61
N GLU A 500 -3.50 1.39 -12.20
CA GLU A 500 -3.33 1.06 -13.62
C GLU A 500 -4.13 1.97 -14.59
N SER A 501 -5.14 2.70 -14.11
CA SER A 501 -6.07 3.44 -14.97
C SER A 501 -6.14 4.91 -14.59
N VAL A 502 -5.09 5.66 -14.94
CA VAL A 502 -5.13 7.13 -14.93
C VAL A 502 -5.83 7.60 -16.18
N ASP A 503 -7.16 7.59 -16.14
CA ASP A 503 -7.90 8.50 -16.99
C ASP A 503 -7.69 9.89 -16.35
N GLU A 504 -7.10 10.85 -17.07
CA GLU A 504 -6.81 12.21 -16.58
C GLU A 504 -8.09 13.04 -16.31
N ASN A 505 -9.23 12.36 -16.12
CA ASN A 505 -10.51 12.95 -15.82
C ASN A 505 -10.45 13.78 -14.54
N GLN A 506 -11.30 14.80 -14.53
CA GLN A 506 -11.48 15.76 -13.44
C GLN A 506 -12.28 15.14 -12.28
N ASP A 507 -11.84 13.98 -11.79
CA ASP A 507 -12.48 13.30 -10.67
C ASP A 507 -12.33 14.17 -9.40
N SER A 508 -13.46 14.66 -8.86
CA SER A 508 -13.52 15.44 -7.63
C SER A 508 -13.19 14.60 -6.40
N ALA A 509 -13.46 13.30 -6.44
CA ALA A 509 -13.01 12.36 -5.43
C ALA A 509 -12.66 11.01 -6.05
N VAL A 510 -11.67 10.35 -5.49
CA VAL A 510 -11.23 9.01 -5.86
C VAL A 510 -10.91 8.22 -4.60
N CYS A 511 -11.32 6.96 -4.55
CA CYS A 511 -10.91 5.98 -3.56
C CYS A 511 -10.10 4.89 -4.24
N CYS A 512 -8.89 4.62 -3.74
CA CYS A 512 -8.01 3.58 -4.23
C CYS A 512 -7.33 2.87 -3.05
N HIS A 513 -7.43 1.54 -3.00
CA HIS A 513 -6.86 0.71 -1.92
C HIS A 513 -7.25 1.18 -0.50
N GLY A 514 -8.49 1.66 -0.36
CA GLY A 514 -9.02 2.15 0.92
C GLY A 514 -8.36 3.43 1.41
N ILE A 515 -7.73 4.19 0.51
CA ILE A 515 -7.39 5.59 0.74
C ILE A 515 -8.21 6.44 -0.21
N THR A 516 -8.88 7.45 0.33
CA THR A 516 -9.71 8.37 -0.43
C THR A 516 -9.03 9.72 -0.54
N ALA A 517 -8.91 10.23 -1.77
CA ALA A 517 -8.54 11.61 -2.05
C ALA A 517 -9.75 12.36 -2.61
N TYR A 518 -9.96 13.59 -2.18
CA TYR A 518 -11.05 14.42 -2.69
C TYR A 518 -10.71 15.90 -2.62
N VAL A 519 -11.28 16.70 -3.51
CA VAL A 519 -11.09 18.15 -3.54
C VAL A 519 -11.88 18.83 -2.42
N GLY A 520 -11.32 19.88 -1.82
CA GLY A 520 -11.92 20.58 -0.70
C GLY A 520 -13.25 21.26 -1.03
N SER A 521 -13.56 21.49 -2.31
CA SER A 521 -14.88 21.95 -2.73
C SER A 521 -16.02 20.98 -2.42
N LEU A 522 -15.72 19.72 -2.12
CA LEU A 522 -16.71 18.75 -1.65
C LEU A 522 -17.05 18.87 -0.16
N LEU A 523 -16.31 19.67 0.62
CA LEU A 523 -16.53 19.82 2.07
C LEU A 523 -17.31 21.08 2.45
N GLU A 524 -17.22 22.14 1.65
CA GLU A 524 -17.78 23.44 1.98
C GLU A 524 -18.67 23.93 0.84
N ASN A 525 -19.80 24.58 1.14
CA ASN A 525 -20.67 25.15 0.12
C ASN A 525 -20.06 26.37 -0.59
N ARG A 526 -19.06 27.02 0.04
CA ARG A 526 -18.40 28.24 -0.44
C ARG A 526 -16.93 28.27 0.00
N PRO A 527 -16.10 27.31 -0.43
CA PRO A 527 -14.68 27.31 -0.11
C PRO A 527 -14.01 28.54 -0.73
N THR A 528 -12.98 29.07 -0.10
CA THR A 528 -12.07 30.00 -0.79
C THR A 528 -11.43 29.29 -2.00
N PRO A 529 -10.97 30.00 -3.05
CA PRO A 529 -10.33 29.36 -4.20
C PRO A 529 -9.16 28.44 -3.83
N ILE A 530 -8.46 28.72 -2.73
CA ILE A 530 -7.38 27.89 -2.21
C ILE A 530 -7.94 26.62 -1.56
N GLN A 531 -8.94 26.74 -0.68
CA GLN A 531 -9.60 25.57 -0.07
C GLN A 531 -10.27 24.67 -1.11
N ALA A 532 -10.87 25.26 -2.14
CA ALA A 532 -11.57 24.52 -3.19
C ALA A 532 -10.63 23.58 -3.96
N ARG A 533 -9.38 24.00 -4.16
CA ARG A 533 -8.35 23.26 -4.92
C ARG A 533 -7.53 22.31 -4.07
N LEU A 534 -7.63 22.42 -2.75
CA LEU A 534 -6.85 21.60 -1.83
C LEU A 534 -7.36 20.16 -1.85
N ILE A 535 -6.46 19.21 -1.99
CA ILE A 535 -6.82 17.79 -2.03
C ILE A 535 -6.69 17.23 -0.62
N HIS A 536 -7.76 16.67 -0.08
CA HIS A 536 -7.76 15.99 1.21
C HIS A 536 -7.52 14.50 0.99
N ILE A 537 -6.67 13.88 1.80
CA ILE A 537 -6.38 12.45 1.74
C ILE A 537 -6.61 11.83 3.11
N LEU A 538 -7.45 10.81 3.16
CA LEU A 538 -7.76 10.07 4.38
C LEU A 538 -8.00 8.59 4.11
N PRO A 539 -7.84 7.72 5.12
CA PRO A 539 -8.22 6.31 5.00
C PRO A 539 -9.73 6.09 4.96
N GLY A 540 -10.14 5.06 4.22
CA GLY A 540 -11.51 4.61 4.03
C GLY A 540 -12.01 4.85 2.62
N HIS A 541 -13.34 4.84 2.47
CA HIS A 541 -14.02 4.82 1.19
C HIS A 541 -14.89 6.06 0.95
N ILE A 542 -15.38 6.19 -0.28
CA ILE A 542 -16.47 7.11 -0.60
C ILE A 542 -17.77 6.34 -0.39
N GLU A 543 -18.58 6.77 0.58
CA GLU A 543 -19.86 6.14 0.90
C GLU A 543 -21.02 7.09 0.64
N ARG A 544 -22.07 6.58 0.01
CA ARG A 544 -23.37 7.25 -0.08
C ARG A 544 -24.49 6.24 0.10
N GLU A 545 -25.38 6.52 1.05
CA GLU A 545 -26.58 5.70 1.33
C GLU A 545 -26.25 4.20 1.52
N GLY A 546 -25.12 3.89 2.18
CA GLY A 546 -24.65 2.51 2.40
C GLY A 546 -24.01 1.84 1.19
N SER A 547 -23.92 2.52 0.05
CA SER A 547 -23.18 2.07 -1.14
C SER A 547 -21.79 2.70 -1.19
N TYR A 548 -20.82 1.95 -1.71
CA TYR A 548 -19.42 2.37 -1.85
C TYR A 548 -19.09 2.72 -3.30
N PHE A 549 -18.21 3.70 -3.45
CA PHE A 549 -17.85 4.27 -4.75
C PHE A 549 -16.34 4.44 -4.88
N ASP A 550 -15.83 4.19 -6.08
CA ASP A 550 -14.41 4.38 -6.38
C ASP A 550 -14.10 5.83 -6.79
N ARG A 551 -15.10 6.56 -7.30
CA ARG A 551 -14.90 7.92 -7.82
C ARG A 551 -16.17 8.76 -7.85
N ILE A 552 -15.97 10.07 -7.77
CA ILE A 552 -16.98 11.12 -7.98
C ILE A 552 -16.48 12.05 -9.06
N ASP A 553 -17.32 12.29 -10.06
CA ASP A 553 -17.08 13.24 -11.14
C ASP A 553 -18.13 14.36 -11.03
N ASP A 554 -17.70 15.59 -10.71
CA ASP A 554 -18.57 16.77 -10.69
C ASP A 554 -18.45 17.62 -11.97
N MET A 555 -17.48 17.35 -12.84
CA MET A 555 -17.13 18.23 -13.95
C MET A 555 -17.15 17.50 -15.29
N LYS A 556 -18.34 17.48 -15.92
CA LYS A 556 -18.42 17.23 -17.36
C LYS A 556 -18.31 18.52 -18.14
N TRP A 557 -17.10 18.80 -18.63
CA TRP A 557 -16.90 19.80 -19.67
C TRP A 557 -17.45 19.27 -21.00
N LYS A 558 -18.73 19.50 -21.28
CA LYS A 558 -19.32 19.25 -22.60
C LYS A 558 -19.38 20.58 -23.36
N GLY A 559 -18.30 20.92 -24.06
CA GLY A 559 -18.22 22.00 -25.08
C GLY A 559 -18.95 23.32 -24.75
N GLN A 560 -18.20 24.39 -24.44
CA GLN A 560 -18.69 25.75 -24.11
C GLN A 560 -19.78 25.89 -23.02
N SER A 561 -20.38 24.80 -22.53
CA SER A 561 -21.35 24.80 -21.43
C SER A 561 -20.90 23.83 -20.34
N VAL A 562 -20.83 24.33 -19.10
CA VAL A 562 -20.60 23.50 -17.91
C VAL A 562 -21.97 22.98 -17.47
N GLN A 563 -22.25 21.70 -17.69
CA GLN A 563 -23.39 21.04 -17.05
C GLN A 563 -22.93 20.52 -15.68
N CYS A 564 -23.29 21.21 -14.60
CA CYS A 564 -23.12 20.68 -13.24
C CYS A 564 -24.05 19.47 -13.07
N GLY A 565 -23.47 18.28 -12.89
CA GLY A 565 -24.20 17.07 -12.55
C GLY A 565 -23.24 16.03 -11.98
N THR A 566 -23.36 15.76 -10.69
CA THR A 566 -22.55 14.75 -9.99
C THR A 566 -22.90 13.37 -10.54
N ARG A 567 -21.96 12.75 -11.27
CA ARG A 567 -22.06 11.35 -11.67
C ARG A 567 -21.24 10.52 -10.72
N ILE A 568 -21.92 9.61 -10.03
CA ILE A 568 -21.28 8.65 -9.17
C ILE A 568 -21.17 7.34 -9.96
N ARG A 569 -19.95 6.87 -10.24
CA ARG A 569 -19.76 5.57 -10.90
C ARG A 569 -19.76 4.48 -9.83
N HIS A 570 -20.73 3.59 -9.92
CA HIS A 570 -20.79 2.39 -9.08
C HIS A 570 -19.59 1.48 -9.32
N LEU A 571 -19.24 0.72 -8.28
CA LEU A 571 -18.30 -0.40 -8.36
C LEU A 571 -18.63 -1.30 -9.57
N PRO A 572 -17.66 -1.62 -10.45
CA PRO A 572 -17.86 -2.68 -11.42
C PRO A 572 -18.12 -3.99 -10.67
N ARG A 573 -19.13 -4.75 -11.13
CA ARG A 573 -19.51 -6.06 -10.60
C ARG A 573 -18.42 -7.10 -10.76
#